data_AF-A0A920NV56-F1
#
_entry.id   AF-A0A920NV56-F1
#
_cell.length_a   1.000
_cell.length_b   1.000
_cell.length_c   1.000
_cell.angle_alpha   90.00
_cell.angle_beta   90.00
_cell.angle_gamma   90.00
#
_symmetry.space_group_name_H-M   'P 1'
#
loop_
_entity.id
_entity.type
_entity.pdbx_description
1 polymer ?
#
loop_
_entity_poly.entity_id
_entity_poly.type
_entity_poly.pdbx_seq_one_letter_code
_entity_poly.pdbx_strand_id
1 'polypeptide(L)' 'MDVTVFLTDMERDFDTYNRIYADYFKSNQPCRTTVGVTSLPTPIAIELKCIATID' A
#
# COMPACT_ATOMS: atom_id res chain seq x y z
N MET A 1 -13.55 3.55 1.44
CA MET A 1 -12.40 2.66 1.76
C MET A 1 -11.15 3.51 1.91
N ASP A 2 -10.33 3.21 2.91
CA ASP A 2 -9.06 3.91 3.18
C ASP A 2 -7.93 2.89 3.28
N VAL A 3 -6.77 3.20 2.70
CA VAL A 3 -5.60 2.33 2.70
C VAL A 3 -4.35 3.10 3.12
N THR A 4 -3.69 2.62 4.16
CA THR A 4 -2.34 3.08 4.55
C THR A 4 -1.33 2.01 4.15
N VAL A 5 -0.28 2.41 3.42
CA VAL A 5 0.76 1.53 2.90
C VAL A 5 2.11 1.89 3.50
N PHE A 6 2.83 0.88 3.97
CA PHE A 6 4.15 0.99 4.54
C PHE A 6 5.14 0.25 3.64
N LEU A 7 6.16 0.95 3.13
CA LEU A 7 7.24 0.37 2.32
C LEU A 7 8.57 0.47 3.06
N THR A 8 9.35 -0.61 3.04
CA THR A 8 10.69 -0.64 3.67
C THR A 8 11.78 -0.03 2.78
N ASP A 9 11.60 -0.08 1.46
CA ASP A 9 12.49 0.53 0.46
C ASP A 9 11.66 1.26 -0.59
N MET A 10 11.47 2.57 -0.38
CA MET A 10 10.63 3.41 -1.25
C MET A 10 11.22 3.53 -2.66
N GLU A 11 12.53 3.72 -2.78
CA GLU A 11 13.18 3.96 -4.06
C GLU A 11 13.11 2.72 -4.96
N ARG A 12 13.32 1.54 -4.39
CA ARG A 12 13.24 0.29 -5.14
C ARG A 12 11.81 -0.13 -5.48
N ASP A 13 10.89 0.01 -4.53
CA ASP A 13 9.61 -0.72 -4.60
C ASP A 13 8.41 0.13 -5.05
N PHE A 14 8.49 1.46 -4.96
CA PHE A 14 7.31 2.34 -5.15
C PHE A 14 6.67 2.22 -6.54
N ASP A 15 7.45 2.19 -7.61
CA ASP A 15 6.91 2.12 -8.98
C ASP A 15 6.25 0.77 -9.26
N THR A 16 6.87 -0.32 -8.80
CA THR A 16 6.31 -1.67 -8.95
C THR A 16 5.02 -1.81 -8.14
N TYR A 17 5.03 -1.34 -6.90
CA TYR A 17 3.84 -1.29 -6.04
C TYR A 17 2.72 -0.47 -6.68
N ASN A 18 3.00 0.73 -7.20
CA ASN A 18 1.97 1.59 -7.80
C ASN A 18 1.27 0.93 -8.98
N ARG A 19 2.03 0.25 -9.86
CA ARG A 19 1.45 -0.50 -10.98
C ARG A 19 0.50 -1.58 -10.50
N ILE A 20 0.93 -2.38 -9.53
CA ILE A 20 0.12 -3.47 -8.96
C ILE A 20 -1.12 -2.89 -8.26
N TYR A 21 -0.96 -1.84 -7.46
CA TYR A 21 -2.06 -1.18 -6.76
C TYR A 21 -3.15 -0.70 -7.74
N ALA A 22 -2.75 -0.06 -8.84
CA ALA A 22 -3.65 0.39 -9.90
C ALA A 22 -4.39 -0.78 -10.56
N ASP A 23 -3.76 -1.95 -10.67
CA ASP A 23 -4.40 -3.14 -11.23
C ASP A 23 -5.50 -3.72 -10.32
N TYR A 24 -5.33 -3.64 -8.99
CA TYR A 24 -6.33 -4.13 -8.04
C TYR A 24 -7.45 -3.12 -7.77
N PHE A 25 -7.15 -1.81 -7.76
CA PHE A 25 -8.11 -0.77 -7.36
C PHE A 25 -8.71 0.04 -8.53
N LYS A 26 -8.91 -0.58 -9.70
CA LYS A 26 -9.40 0.07 -10.94
C LYS A 26 -10.70 0.86 -10.76
N SER A 27 -11.68 0.29 -10.06
CA SER A 27 -13.02 0.87 -9.93
C SER A 27 -13.21 1.68 -8.64
N ASN A 28 -12.73 1.15 -7.52
CA ASN A 28 -12.90 1.70 -6.17
C ASN A 28 -12.02 2.95 -5.93
N GLN A 29 -10.77 2.94 -6.39
CA GLN A 29 -9.79 4.03 -6.22
C GLN A 29 -9.81 4.65 -4.81
N PRO A 30 -9.50 3.86 -3.76
CA PRO A 30 -9.64 4.29 -2.38
C PRO A 30 -8.66 5.42 -2.04
N CYS A 31 -9.00 6.20 -1.00
CA CYS A 31 -8.07 7.14 -0.39
C CYS A 31 -6.83 6.38 0.09
N ARG A 32 -5.65 6.95 -0.16
CA ARG A 32 -4.37 6.26 0.03
C ARG A 32 -3.31 7.16 0.64
N THR A 33 -2.68 6.67 1.69
CA THR A 33 -1.43 7.22 2.24
C THR A 33 -0.31 6.19 2.08
N THR A 34 0.85 6.60 1.57
CA THR A 34 2.03 5.71 1.44
C THR A 34 3.22 6.36 2.12
N VAL A 35 3.86 5.64 3.02
CA VAL A 35 5.01 6.12 3.82
C VAL A 35 6.16 5.13 3.76
N GLY A 36 7.38 5.65 3.79
CA GLY A 36 8.60 4.87 3.96
C GLY A 36 8.84 4.60 5.44
N VAL A 37 9.18 3.36 5.78
CA VAL A 37 9.51 2.93 7.14
C VAL A 37 10.83 2.17 7.15
N THR A 38 11.52 2.14 8.28
CA THR A 38 12.81 1.44 8.40
C THR A 38 12.69 -0.07 8.48
N SER A 39 11.59 -0.59 9.03
CA SER A 39 11.34 -2.04 9.13
C SER A 39 9.86 -2.36 9.35
N LEU A 40 9.51 -3.64 9.14
CA LEU A 40 8.21 -4.24 9.41
C LEU A 40 8.39 -5.45 10.37
N PRO A 41 7.32 -6.00 10.97
CA PRO A 41 7.43 -7.07 11.98
C PRO A 41 8.07 -8.37 11.49
N THR A 42 8.10 -8.58 10.16
CA THR A 42 8.75 -9.71 9.48
C THR A 42 9.60 -9.17 8.32
N PRO A 43 10.52 -9.94 7.70
CA PRO A 43 11.36 -9.45 6.60
C PRO A 43 10.58 -9.38 5.27
N ILE A 44 9.48 -8.62 5.27
CA ILE A 44 8.63 -8.33 4.12
C ILE A 44 8.90 -6.91 3.62
N ALA A 45 8.68 -6.69 2.32
CA ALA A 45 8.95 -5.40 1.69
C ALA A 45 7.85 -4.35 1.94
N ILE A 46 6.62 -4.80 2.15
CA ILE A 46 5.40 -3.98 2.14
C ILE A 46 4.35 -4.51 3.12
N GLU A 47 3.62 -3.60 3.78
CA GLU A 47 2.44 -3.90 4.60
C GLU A 47 1.32 -2.90 4.31
N LEU A 48 0.06 -3.36 4.29
CA LEU A 48 -1.12 -2.55 4.07
C LEU A 48 -2.09 -2.66 5.24
N LYS A 49 -2.54 -1.52 5.75
CA LYS A 49 -3.69 -1.41 6.66
C LYS A 49 -4.88 -0.84 5.89
N CYS A 50 -5.99 -1.57 5.88
CA CYS A 50 -7.18 -1.20 5.12
C CYS A 50 -8.39 -1.00 6.03
N ILE A 51 -9.21 0.02 5.75
CA ILE A 51 -10.52 0.24 6.35
C ILE A 51 -11.57 0.20 5.23
N ALA A 52 -12.59 -0.64 5.42
CA ALA A 52 -13.71 -0.79 4.50
C ALA A 52 -15.03 -0.68 5.24
N THR A 53 -16.09 -0.36 4.49
CA THR A 53 -17.48 -0.36 4.96
C THR A 53 -18.25 -1.36 4.12
N ILE A 54 -19.25 -2.00 4.75
CA ILE A 54 -20.26 -2.81 4.08
C ILE A 54 -21.60 -2.09 4.23
N ASP A 55 -22.46 -2.19 3.22
CA ASP A 55 -23.83 -1.66 3.27
C ASP A 55 -24.76 -2.61 4.05
#